data_AF-A0A1F9BT81-F1
#
_entry.id   AF-A0A1F9BT81-F1
#
_cell.length_a   1.000
_cell.length_b   1.000
_cell.length_c   1.000
_cell.angle_alpha   90.00
_cell.angle_beta   90.00
_cell.angle_gamma   90.00
#
_symmetry.space_group_name_H-M   'P 1'
#
loop_
_entity.id
_entity.type
_entity.pdbx_description
1 polymer ?
#
loop_
_entity_poly.entity_id
_entity_poly.type
_entity_poly.pdbx_seq_one_letter_code
_entity_poly.pdbx_strand_id
1 'polypeptide(L)' 'MNCWEFKKCGREKNCPAYPDHGRQCAQMAGTLCGGKIQGIFAMKILSCMECDFYKSSNYDHNRQAV' A
#
# COMPACT_ATOMS: atom_id res chain seq x y z
N MET A 1 -5.60 9.73 5.00
CA MET A 1 -4.17 9.52 5.29
C MET A 1 -3.62 8.44 4.37
N ASN A 2 -2.42 8.63 3.84
CA ASN A 2 -1.73 7.67 2.99
C ASN A 2 -0.94 6.63 3.80
N CYS A 3 -0.60 5.49 3.19
CA CYS A 3 0.09 4.41 3.89
C CYS A 3 1.43 4.83 4.51
N TRP A 4 2.18 5.72 3.86
CA TRP A 4 3.48 6.18 4.35
C TRP A 4 3.38 7.13 5.54
N GLU A 5 2.32 7.92 5.63
CA GLU A 5 2.03 8.76 6.79
C GLU A 5 1.66 7.89 7.99
N PHE A 6 0.79 6.89 7.76
CA PHE A 6 0.35 5.95 8.79
C PHE A 6 1.50 5.09 9.33
N LYS A 7 2.32 4.53 8.43
CA LYS A 7 3.46 3.66 8.80
C LYS A 7 4.73 4.44 9.13
N LYS A 8 4.74 5.76 8.97
CA LYS A 8 5.90 6.65 9.20
C LYS A 8 7.15 6.16 8.46
N CYS A 9 7.02 5.90 7.15
CA CYS A 9 8.03 5.21 6.36
C CYS A 9 9.31 6.02 6.10
N GLY A 10 9.19 7.33 5.83
CA GLY A 10 10.32 8.20 5.46
C GLY A 10 11.00 7.89 4.12
N ARG A 11 10.38 7.04 3.29
CA ARG A 11 10.90 6.57 1.99
C ARG A 11 9.85 6.57 0.88
N GLU A 12 8.78 7.33 1.07
CA GLU A 12 7.62 7.39 0.18
C GLU A 12 7.97 7.78 -1.24
N LYS A 13 8.92 8.70 -1.44
CA LYS A 13 9.36 9.16 -2.77
C LYS A 13 9.91 8.04 -3.67
N ASN A 14 10.36 6.94 -3.08
CA ASN A 14 10.87 5.78 -3.82
C ASN A 14 9.79 4.70 -4.02
N CYS A 15 8.61 4.84 -3.40
CA CYS A 15 7.54 3.86 -3.43
C CYS A 15 6.60 4.10 -4.62
N PRO A 16 6.31 3.10 -5.45
CA PRO A 16 5.33 3.22 -6.55
C PRO A 16 3.92 3.68 -6.15
N ALA A 17 3.57 3.60 -4.85
CA ALA A 17 2.29 4.11 -4.38
C ALA A 17 2.26 5.64 -4.20
N TYR A 18 3.41 6.31 -4.18
CA TYR A 18 3.52 7.76 -4.05
C TYR A 18 3.43 8.44 -5.42
N PRO A 19 2.77 9.61 -5.56
CA PRO A 19 2.08 10.37 -4.51
C PRO A 19 0.58 10.06 -4.36
N ASP A 20 -0.03 9.35 -5.32
CA ASP A 20 -1.50 9.33 -5.46
C ASP A 20 -2.17 8.05 -4.94
N HIS A 21 -1.44 6.93 -4.89
CA HIS A 21 -1.99 5.61 -4.59
C HIS A 21 -1.74 5.15 -3.14
N GLY A 22 -1.45 6.09 -2.24
CA GLY A 22 -1.17 5.78 -0.84
C GLY A 22 -2.33 5.14 -0.09
N ARG A 23 -3.57 5.48 -0.46
CA ARG A 23 -4.81 4.89 0.11
C ARG A 23 -5.19 3.55 -0.50
N GLN A 24 -4.55 3.17 -1.61
CA GLN A 24 -4.83 1.95 -2.39
C GLN A 24 -3.54 1.14 -2.57
N CYS A 25 -2.56 1.28 -1.66
CA CYS A 25 -1.21 0.76 -1.88
C CYS A 25 -1.15 -0.77 -2.06
N ALA A 26 -2.16 -1.51 -1.58
CA ALA A 26 -2.23 -2.95 -1.80
C ALA A 26 -2.48 -3.29 -3.28
N GLN A 27 -3.17 -2.44 -4.04
CA GLN A 27 -3.45 -2.65 -5.48
C GLN A 27 -2.22 -2.37 -6.37
N MET A 28 -1.29 -1.54 -5.90
CA MET A 28 -0.06 -1.20 -6.65
C MET A 28 0.95 -2.33 -6.62
N ALA A 29 1.49 -2.74 -7.76
CA ALA A 29 2.66 -3.63 -7.80
C ALA A 29 3.93 -2.87 -7.34
N GLY A 30 4.94 -3.58 -6.85
CA GLY A 30 6.27 -3.00 -6.61
C GLY A 30 6.39 -2.09 -5.38
N THR A 31 5.35 -1.95 -4.56
CA THR A 31 5.39 -1.09 -3.36
C THR A 31 6.53 -1.46 -2.40
N LEU A 32 7.05 -0.49 -1.64
CA LEU A 32 8.18 -0.66 -0.71
C LEU A 32 7.76 -0.80 0.76
N CYS A 33 6.85 -1.74 1.02
CA CYS A 33 6.42 -2.07 2.39
C CYS A 33 7.54 -2.79 3.16
N GLY A 34 7.79 -2.42 4.41
CA GLY A 34 8.83 -3.06 5.25
C GLY A 34 10.27 -3.00 4.71
N GLY A 35 10.55 -2.14 3.72
CA GLY A 35 11.87 -1.98 3.10
C GLY A 35 12.10 -2.94 1.94
N LYS A 36 11.09 -3.72 1.55
CA LYS A 36 11.18 -4.72 0.48
C LYS A 36 10.20 -4.38 -0.63
N ILE A 37 10.65 -4.55 -1.87
CA ILE A 37 9.78 -4.49 -3.05
C ILE A 37 8.77 -5.62 -2.95
N GLN A 38 7.49 -5.28 -2.96
CA GLN A 38 6.39 -6.24 -3.00
C GLN A 38 6.10 -6.65 -4.45
N GLY A 39 5.66 -7.88 -4.65
CA GLY A 39 5.22 -8.37 -5.97
C GLY A 39 3.93 -7.71 -6.47
N ILE A 40 3.31 -8.33 -7.47
CA ILE A 40 1.98 -7.95 -7.97
C ILE A 40 0.89 -8.17 -6.91
N PHE A 41 -0.30 -7.60 -7.13
CA PHE A 41 -1.45 -7.73 -6.23
C PHE A 41 -1.70 -9.17 -5.78
N ALA A 42 -1.80 -10.12 -6.73
CA ALA A 42 -2.07 -11.52 -6.44
C ALA A 42 -1.05 -12.18 -5.49
N MET A 43 0.21 -11.74 -5.53
CA MET A 43 1.27 -12.29 -4.68
C MET A 43 1.25 -11.73 -3.26
N LYS A 44 0.84 -10.47 -3.10
CA LYS A 44 0.95 -9.76 -1.81
C LYS A 44 -0.37 -9.55 -1.07
N ILE A 45 -1.51 -9.91 -1.67
CA ILE A 45 -2.83 -9.64 -1.07
C ILE A 45 -2.99 -10.27 0.32
N LEU A 46 -2.47 -11.50 0.52
CA LEU A 46 -2.51 -12.16 1.83
C LEU A 46 -1.70 -11.38 2.88
N SER A 47 -0.52 -10.86 2.52
CA SER A 47 0.27 -10.00 3.43
C SER A 47 -0.41 -8.65 3.66
N CYS A 48 -1.11 -8.12 2.65
CA CYS A 48 -1.86 -6.87 2.77
C CYS A 48 -3.06 -7.04 3.70
N MET A 49 -3.74 -8.19 3.68
CA MET A 49 -4.84 -8.50 4.61
C MET A 49 -4.40 -8.44 6.07
N GLU A 50 -3.12 -8.72 6.37
CA GLU A 50 -2.55 -8.59 7.71
C GLU A 50 -1.97 -7.20 8.04
N CYS A 51 -1.92 -6.28 7.07
CA CYS A 51 -1.34 -4.96 7.26
C CYS A 51 -2.27 -4.03 8.06
N ASP A 52 -1.76 -3.42 9.13
CA ASP A 52 -2.53 -2.46 9.94
C ASP A 52 -3.15 -1.32 9.12
N PHE A 53 -2.43 -0.83 8.10
CA PHE A 53 -2.95 0.24 7.24
C PHE A 53 -4.14 -0.26 6.42
N TYR A 54 -4.05 -1.46 5.85
CA TYR A 54 -5.11 -2.08 5.06
C TYR A 54 -6.36 -2.37 5.90
N LYS A 55 -6.19 -2.71 7.19
CA LYS A 55 -7.30 -2.91 8.14
C LYS A 55 -7.87 -1.58 8.69
N SER A 56 -7.19 -0.45 8.45
CA SER A 56 -7.59 0.85 9.00
C SER A 56 -8.66 1.53 8.14
N SER A 57 -9.42 2.44 8.75
CA SER A 57 -10.39 3.31 8.05
C SER A 57 -9.77 4.25 7.01
N ASN A 58 -8.43 4.37 6.96
CA ASN A 58 -7.74 5.21 5.98
C ASN A 58 -7.59 4.53 4.61
N TYR A 59 -7.61 3.21 4.58
CA TYR A 59 -7.50 2.44 3.35
C TYR A 59 -8.79 2.54 2.53
N ASP A 60 -8.65 2.72 1.23
CA ASP A 60 -9.78 2.76 0.31
C ASP A 60 -10.13 1.35 -0.15
N HIS A 61 -11.20 0.79 0.44
CA HIS A 61 -11.73 -0.52 0.09
C HIS A 61 -12.61 -0.51 -1.16
N ASN A 62 -12.90 0.66 -1.74
CA ASN A 62 -13.65 0.71 -2.98
C ASN A 62 -12.79 0.12 -4.10
N ARG A 63 -13.20 -1.05 -4.59
CA ARG A 63 -12.66 -1.62 -5.82
C ARG A 63 -13.01 -0.67 -6.96
N GLN A 64 -12.05 0.14 -7.40
CA GLN A 64 -12.06 0.60 -8.77
C GLN A 64 -11.74 -0.63 -9.62
N ALA A 65 -12.76 -1.11 -10.34
CA ALA A 65 -12.56 -2.00 -11.46
C ALA A 65 -11.77 -1.20 -12.50
N VAL A 66 -10.51 -1.56 -12.67
CA VAL A 66 -9.72 -1.21 -13.86
C VAL A 66 -10.02 -2.24 -14.94
#